data_AF-A0A0Q9AEF5-F1
#
_entry.id   AF-A0A0Q9AEF5-F1
#
_cell.length_a   1.000
_cell.length_b   1.000
_cell.length_c   1.000
_cell.angle_alpha   90.00
_cell.angle_beta   90.00
_cell.angle_gamma   90.00
#
_symmetry.space_group_name_H-M   'P 1'
#
loop_
_entity.id
_entity.type
_entity.pdbx_description
1 polymer ?
#
loop_
_entity_poly.entity_id
_entity_poly.type
_entity_poly.pdbx_seq_one_letter_code
_entity_poly.pdbx_strand_id
1 'polypeptide(L)' 'MCVRCEVTTETPVVVGIVHQNSGPGFVVYACQACAATHYPPQPDVLTVMSPPRRAGSTQ' A
#
# COMPACT_ATOMS: atom_id res chain seq x y z
N MET A 1 -4.68 -15.42 -3.63
CA MET A 1 -3.41 -15.98 -3.11
C MET A 1 -2.71 -14.93 -2.28
N CYS A 2 -2.31 -15.25 -1.05
CA CYS A 2 -1.58 -14.36 -0.16
C CYS A 2 -0.06 -14.47 -0.42
N VAL A 3 0.65 -13.35 -0.59
CA VAL A 3 2.12 -13.34 -0.80
C VAL A 3 2.92 -13.83 0.41
N ARG A 4 2.31 -13.89 1.61
CA ARG A 4 2.99 -14.29 2.85
C ARG A 4 2.80 -15.76 3.19
N CYS A 5 1.54 -16.21 3.24
CA CYS A 5 1.20 -17.58 3.66
C CYS A 5 0.74 -18.48 2.51
N GLU A 6 0.72 -17.96 1.27
CA GLU A 6 0.40 -18.69 0.03
C GLU A 6 -1.03 -19.23 -0.07
N VAL A 7 -1.84 -19.07 0.98
CA VAL A 7 -3.26 -19.46 1.00
C VAL A 7 -4.11 -18.52 0.13
N THR A 8 -5.06 -19.10 -0.62
CA THR A 8 -6.08 -18.33 -1.34
C THR A 8 -7.12 -17.81 -0.37
N THR A 9 -7.52 -16.55 -0.55
CA THR A 9 -8.43 -15.84 0.34
C THR A 9 -9.48 -15.13 -0.51
N GLU A 10 -10.69 -15.06 0.02
CA GLU A 10 -11.82 -14.35 -0.58
C GLU A 10 -11.75 -12.84 -0.31
N THR A 11 -10.92 -12.40 0.64
CA THR A 11 -10.75 -11.01 1.05
C THR A 11 -9.30 -10.53 0.88
N PRO A 12 -8.77 -10.47 -0.36
CA PRO A 12 -7.41 -10.04 -0.61
C PRO A 12 -7.25 -8.53 -0.35
N VAL A 13 -6.16 -8.16 0.33
CA VAL A 13 -5.75 -6.77 0.58
C VAL A 13 -4.55 -6.44 -0.29
N VAL A 14 -4.57 -5.28 -0.96
CA VAL A 14 -3.42 -4.78 -1.73
C VAL A 14 -2.34 -4.31 -0.76
N VAL A 15 -1.13 -4.86 -0.90
CA VAL A 15 0.02 -4.53 -0.04
C VAL A 15 1.20 -3.93 -0.81
N GLY A 16 1.12 -3.94 -2.15
CA GLY A 16 2.12 -3.31 -3.00
C GLY A 16 1.71 -3.36 -4.47
N ILE A 17 2.29 -2.46 -5.26
CA ILE A 17 2.17 -2.45 -6.72
C ILE A 17 3.58 -2.49 -7.27
N VAL A 18 3.85 -3.51 -8.09
CA VAL A 18 5.13 -3.67 -8.75
C VAL A 18 5.05 -2.98 -10.09
N HIS A 19 5.77 -1.87 -10.20
CA HIS A 19 6.02 -1.20 -11.47
C HIS A 19 7.23 -1.84 -12.14
N GLN A 20 7.19 -2.00 -13.46
CA GLN A 20 8.24 -2.64 -14.24
C GLN A 20 8.70 -1.71 -15.36
N ASN A 21 9.98 -1.79 -15.69
CA ASN A 21 10.57 -1.05 -16.82
C ASN A 21 10.21 -1.70 -18.18
N SER A 22 9.84 -3.00 -18.17
CA SER A 22 9.42 -3.75 -19.34
C SER A 22 8.38 -4.81 -18.96
N GLY A 23 7.32 -4.95 -19.77
CA GLY A 23 6.17 -5.81 -19.46
C GLY A 23 5.17 -5.15 -18.51
N PRO A 24 4.01 -5.79 -18.27
CA PRO A 24 3.00 -5.25 -17.36
C PRO A 24 3.50 -5.33 -15.91
N GLY A 25 3.22 -4.28 -15.15
CA GLY A 25 3.29 -4.34 -13.69
C GLY A 25 2.20 -5.25 -13.11
N PHE A 26 2.28 -5.52 -11.81
CA PHE A 26 1.29 -6.36 -11.13
C PHE A 26 1.03 -5.92 -9.70
N VAL A 27 -0.13 -6.29 -9.18
CA VAL A 27 -0.56 -5.98 -7.81
C VAL A 27 -0.20 -7.14 -6.90
N VAL A 28 0.39 -6.82 -5.74
CA VAL A 28 0.74 -7.80 -4.70
C VAL A 28 -0.37 -7.81 -3.65
N TYR A 29 -0.91 -9.00 -3.39
CA TYR A 29 -1.99 -9.20 -2.45
C TYR A 29 -1.55 -10.01 -1.22
N ALA A 30 -2.14 -9.70 -0.06
CA ALA A 30 -2.06 -10.50 1.16
C ALA A 30 -3.47 -10.81 1.70
N CYS A 31 -3.61 -11.85 2.52
CA CYS A 31 -4.83 -12.05 3.31
C CYS A 31 -4.91 -11.02 4.44
N GLN A 32 -6.11 -10.80 4.98
CA GLN A 32 -6.35 -9.78 6.00
C GLN A 32 -5.47 -9.93 7.25
N ALA A 33 -5.24 -11.16 7.72
CA ALA A 33 -4.37 -11.43 8.87
C ALA A 33 -2.91 -11.03 8.58
N CYS A 34 -2.34 -11.51 7.46
CA CYS A 34 -0.98 -11.16 7.08
C CYS A 34 -0.82 -9.67 6.74
N ALA A 35 -1.84 -9.04 6.18
CA ALA A 35 -1.86 -7.60 5.91
C ALA A 35 -1.71 -6.81 7.22
N ALA A 36 -2.54 -7.11 8.22
CA ALA A 36 -2.53 -6.43 9.52
C ALA A 36 -1.24 -6.65 10.33
N THR A 37 -0.63 -7.84 10.23
CA THR A 37 0.58 -8.17 11.00
C THR A 37 1.85 -7.63 10.36
N HIS A 38 1.94 -7.58 9.03
CA HIS A 38 3.23 -7.39 8.34
C HIS A 38 3.35 -6.10 7.53
N TYR A 39 2.26 -5.35 7.33
CA TYR A 39 2.28 -4.15 6.50
C TYR A 39 1.73 -2.97 7.29
N PRO A 40 2.36 -1.79 7.17
CA PRO A 40 1.80 -0.59 7.75
C PRO A 40 0.46 -0.27 7.08
N PRO A 41 -0.49 0.33 7.81
CA PRO A 41 -1.72 0.81 7.21
C PRO A 41 -1.39 1.77 6.07
N GLN A 42 -1.99 1.52 4.90
CA GLN A 42 -1.84 2.41 3.75
C GLN A 42 -2.41 3.78 4.14
N PRO A 43 -1.64 4.87 4.01
CA PRO A 43 -2.15 6.20 4.25
C PRO A 43 -3.25 6.52 3.24
N ASP A 44 -4.26 7.26 3.68
CA ASP A 44 -5.30 7.76 2.79
C ASP A 44 -4.69 8.66 1.71
N VAL A 45 -5.09 8.46 0.45
CA VAL A 45 -4.52 9.15 -0.71
C VAL A 45 -4.63 10.67 -0.58
N LEU A 46 -5.73 11.18 -0.02
CA LEU A 46 -5.93 12.62 0.19
C LEU A 46 -5.00 13.17 1.27
N THR A 47 -4.63 12.34 2.25
CA THR A 47 -3.62 12.70 3.26
C THR A 47 -2.23 12.84 2.63
N VAL A 48 -1.89 11.96 1.68
CA VAL A 48 -0.58 11.99 0.98
C VAL A 48 -0.49 13.17 0.00
N MET A 49 -1.59 13.55 -0.66
CA MET A 49 -1.61 14.63 -1.65
C MET A 49 -1.62 16.04 -1.06
N SER A 50 -1.76 16.19 0.26
CA SER A 50 -1.78 17.51 0.89
C SER A 50 -0.40 18.19 0.73
N PRO A 51 -0.32 19.39 0.11
CA PRO A 51 0.94 20.09 -0.02
C PRO A 51 1.50 20.42 1.37
N PRO A 52 2.85 20.47 1.54
CA PRO A 52 3.44 20.88 2.80
C PRO A 52 2.89 22.27 3.15
N ARG A 53 2.24 22.38 4.31
CA ARG A 53 1.82 23.69 4.83
C ARG A 53 3.08 24.55 4.91
N ARG A 54 3.15 25.63 4.12
CA ARG A 54 4.18 26.65 4.26
C ARG A 54 4.08 27.16 5.69
N ALA A 55 5.01 26.73 6.55
CA ALA A 55 5.18 27.30 7.86
C ALA A 55 5.54 28.77 7.62
N GLY A 56 4.55 29.65 7.78
CA GLY A 56 4.78 31.09 7.71
C GLY A 56 5.80 31.44 8.77
N SER A 57 6.98 31.89 8.34
CA SER A 57 7.92 32.58 9.22
C SER A 57 7.28 33.93 9.56
N THR A 58 6.69 34.02 10.75
CA THR A 58 6.41 35.32 11.37
C THR A 58 7.76 35.96 11.65
N GLN A 59 8.04 37.07 10.96
CA GLN A 59 9.08 38.02 11.34
C GLN A 59 8.47 39.03 12.32
#